data_AF-A0A1G1VMC2-F1
#
_entry.id   AF-A0A1G1VMC2-F1
#
_cell.length_a   1.000
_cell.length_b   1.000
_cell.length_c   1.000
_cell.angle_alpha   90.00
_cell.angle_beta   90.00
_cell.angle_gamma   90.00
#
_symmetry.space_group_name_H-M   'P 1'
#
loop_
_entity.id
_entity.type
_entity.pdbx_description
1 polymer ?
#
loop_
_entity_poly.entity_id
_entity_poly.type
_entity_poly.pdbx_seq_one_letter_code
_entity_poly.pdbx_strand_id
1 'polypeptide(L)'
;MEQGDLAARLHGFKIRNVRSDEQVSIGTKRMSAQEVMTPLAGNFLLACTDERRITELIDPQTGKQLNLSDYLPVRAAGAAFGVVDAVRNVRVTINRTEILNVLRENGVTPANHIDTHAKEGALTGCGQALLRSLPESGSVFDRSAVPVSERMRSFEEQGVYRMVLEGDHTAEGFFVNPLSDRVLKPDSEAAKQSFYSLDLGIYRDIIRWIGGALSFGDEVATSILVKLTRNNLAAVFILSGGAINEAVYVERNDNQDAIYSGILHEAMAELKERGKAILSMMESRSKG
;
A
#
# COMPACT_ATOMS: atom_id res chain seq x y z
N MET A 1 -4.51 -21.14 14.44
CA MET A 1 -5.26 -21.37 13.19
C MET A 1 -4.53 -22.45 12.42
N GLU A 2 -5.21 -23.48 11.93
CA GLU A 2 -4.56 -24.55 11.16
C GLU A 2 -4.19 -24.06 9.75
N GLN A 3 -3.06 -24.54 9.19
CA GLN A 3 -2.62 -24.15 7.83
C GLN A 3 -3.71 -24.40 6.76
N GLY A 4 -4.53 -25.45 6.93
CA GLY A 4 -5.65 -25.75 6.02
C GLY A 4 -6.72 -24.67 5.98
N ASP A 5 -7.03 -24.04 7.12
CA ASP A 5 -7.99 -22.91 7.19
C ASP A 5 -7.41 -21.67 6.49
N LEU A 6 -6.13 -21.36 6.71
CA LEU A 6 -5.46 -20.24 6.04
C LEU A 6 -5.40 -20.40 4.52
N ALA A 7 -5.10 -21.61 4.04
CA ALA A 7 -5.10 -21.90 2.60
C ALA A 7 -6.50 -21.70 2.00
N ALA A 8 -7.55 -22.22 2.65
CA ALA A 8 -8.93 -22.05 2.22
C ALA A 8 -9.35 -20.57 2.20
N ARG A 9 -8.98 -19.79 3.22
CA ARG A 9 -9.25 -18.34 3.29
C ARG A 9 -8.54 -17.56 2.19
N LEU A 10 -7.30 -17.91 1.87
CA LEU A 10 -6.55 -17.27 0.78
C LEU A 10 -7.19 -17.58 -0.58
N HIS A 11 -7.54 -18.84 -0.84
CA HIS A 11 -8.23 -19.23 -2.06
C HIS A 11 -9.63 -18.59 -2.17
N GLY A 12 -10.31 -18.45 -1.02
CA GLY A 12 -11.59 -17.76 -0.89
C GLY A 12 -11.49 -16.23 -0.89
N PHE A 13 -10.29 -15.64 -0.93
CA PHE A 13 -10.14 -14.18 -0.99
C PHE A 13 -10.83 -13.65 -2.24
N LYS A 14 -11.82 -12.78 -2.04
CA LYS A 14 -12.67 -12.22 -3.09
C LYS A 14 -12.62 -10.70 -3.13
N ILE A 15 -12.99 -10.16 -4.28
CA ILE A 15 -13.25 -8.74 -4.47
C ILE A 15 -14.77 -8.56 -4.33
N ARG A 16 -15.17 -7.63 -3.48
CA ARG A 16 -16.56 -7.22 -3.33
C ARG A 16 -16.72 -5.87 -4.01
N ASN A 17 -17.32 -5.88 -5.19
CA ASN A 17 -17.69 -4.65 -5.89
C ASN A 17 -18.89 -4.01 -5.19
N VAL A 18 -18.82 -2.70 -5.02
CA VAL A 18 -19.86 -1.90 -4.36
C VAL A 18 -20.12 -0.66 -5.20
N ARG A 19 -21.38 -0.32 -5.43
CA ARG A 19 -21.72 0.90 -6.18
C ARG A 19 -21.46 2.13 -5.31
N SER A 20 -21.16 3.26 -5.93
CA SER A 20 -20.86 4.50 -5.22
C SER A 20 -22.05 5.04 -4.40
N ASP A 21 -23.28 4.66 -4.73
CA ASP A 21 -24.51 5.01 -4.00
C ASP A 21 -24.90 4.00 -2.90
N GLU A 22 -24.15 2.90 -2.76
CA GLU A 22 -24.44 1.85 -1.78
C GLU A 22 -23.83 2.12 -0.40
N GLN A 23 -24.50 1.58 0.62
CA GLN A 23 -23.94 1.41 1.95
C GLN A 23 -23.05 0.16 1.97
N VAL A 24 -21.76 0.38 2.16
CA VAL A 24 -20.72 -0.63 2.25
C VAL A 24 -20.61 -1.11 3.69
N SER A 25 -20.47 -2.43 3.92
CA SER A 25 -19.95 -2.93 5.20
C SER A 25 -18.47 -3.27 5.07
N ILE A 26 -17.62 -2.68 5.91
CA ILE A 26 -16.19 -3.03 6.05
C ILE A 26 -15.98 -3.49 7.50
N GLY A 27 -15.62 -4.76 7.70
CA GLY A 27 -15.57 -5.35 9.05
C GLY A 27 -16.95 -5.31 9.72
N THR A 28 -17.01 -4.76 10.94
CA THR A 28 -18.26 -4.64 11.71
C THR A 28 -19.11 -3.40 11.41
N LYS A 29 -18.68 -2.52 10.49
CA LYS A 29 -19.25 -1.17 10.32
C LYS A 29 -19.84 -0.94 8.93
N ARG A 30 -20.84 -0.05 8.85
CA ARG A 30 -21.53 0.37 7.60
C ARG A 30 -21.23 1.84 7.29
N MET A 31 -21.00 2.17 6.02
CA MET A 31 -20.70 3.52 5.54
C MET A 31 -21.19 3.76 4.11
N SER A 32 -21.51 5.00 3.73
CA SER A 32 -21.66 5.34 2.31
C SER A 32 -20.30 5.40 1.64
N ALA A 33 -20.17 4.83 0.44
CA ALA A 33 -18.94 4.94 -0.34
C ALA A 33 -18.55 6.42 -0.63
N GLN A 34 -19.53 7.33 -0.76
CA GLN A 34 -19.29 8.75 -1.03
C GLN A 34 -18.80 9.57 0.18
N GLU A 35 -19.13 9.16 1.41
CA GLU A 35 -18.82 9.92 2.64
C GLU A 35 -17.32 9.89 3.00
N VAL A 36 -16.55 8.95 2.45
CA VAL A 36 -15.17 8.71 2.85
C VAL A 36 -14.14 9.44 1.97
N MET A 37 -14.58 9.96 0.82
CA MET A 37 -13.68 10.39 -0.25
C MET A 37 -13.61 11.92 -0.38
N THR A 38 -12.46 12.51 -0.04
CA THR A 38 -12.21 13.96 -0.18
C THR A 38 -11.52 14.27 -1.50
N PRO A 39 -11.93 15.33 -2.22
CA PRO A 39 -11.24 15.80 -3.42
C PRO A 39 -9.76 16.08 -3.17
N LEU A 40 -8.94 15.79 -4.16
CA LEU A 40 -7.51 16.12 -4.12
C LEU A 40 -7.30 17.63 -4.12
N ALA A 41 -6.58 18.11 -3.10
CA ALA A 41 -6.11 19.47 -2.97
C ALA A 41 -4.76 19.46 -2.21
N GLY A 42 -3.71 20.00 -2.82
CA GLY A 42 -2.38 20.08 -2.20
C GLY A 42 -1.40 18.98 -2.64
N ASN A 43 -0.31 18.84 -1.88
CA ASN A 43 0.78 17.91 -2.21
C ASN A 43 0.46 16.49 -1.77
N PHE A 44 0.89 15.48 -2.53
CA PHE A 44 0.64 14.08 -2.15
C PHE A 44 1.77 13.59 -1.24
N LEU A 45 1.41 12.95 -0.14
CA LEU A 45 2.34 12.19 0.69
C LEU A 45 2.12 10.72 0.41
N LEU A 46 3.13 10.03 -0.13
CA LEU A 46 3.06 8.57 -0.22
C LEU A 46 3.06 7.99 1.19
N ALA A 47 1.94 7.43 1.60
CA ALA A 47 1.71 6.81 2.89
C ALA A 47 1.46 5.30 2.74
N CYS A 48 1.60 4.57 3.84
CA CYS A 48 1.34 3.14 3.82
C CYS A 48 -0.18 2.89 3.78
N THR A 49 -0.58 1.68 3.36
CA THR A 49 -1.95 1.16 3.56
C THR A 49 -2.37 1.14 5.04
N ASP A 50 -1.40 1.27 5.95
CA ASP A 50 -1.55 1.36 7.40
C ASP A 50 -2.58 2.41 7.79
N GLU A 51 -3.49 2.00 8.66
CA GLU A 51 -4.65 2.76 9.08
C GLU A 51 -4.37 3.68 10.27
N ARG A 52 -3.24 3.48 10.96
CA ARG A 52 -2.86 4.23 12.15
C ARG A 52 -2.61 5.71 11.85
N ARG A 53 -2.74 6.52 12.90
CA ARG A 53 -2.58 7.97 12.81
C ARG A 53 -1.12 8.34 12.53
N ILE A 54 -0.90 9.21 11.54
CA ILE A 54 0.40 9.83 11.30
C ILE A 54 0.55 11.00 12.28
N THR A 55 1.54 10.95 13.17
CA THR A 55 1.81 12.00 14.16
C THR A 55 2.93 12.93 13.75
N GLU A 56 3.91 12.41 12.99
CA GLU A 56 5.08 13.18 12.56
C GLU A 56 5.47 12.85 11.12
N LEU A 57 6.02 13.85 10.42
CA LEU A 57 6.72 13.72 9.15
C LEU A 57 8.07 14.42 9.28
N ILE A 58 9.15 13.67 9.16
CA ILE A 58 10.50 14.10 9.48
C ILE A 58 11.36 13.96 8.22
N ASP A 59 12.16 14.98 7.94
CA ASP A 59 13.32 14.88 7.06
C ASP A 59 14.48 14.19 7.81
N PRO A 60 14.84 12.95 7.47
CA PRO A 60 15.89 12.23 8.21
C PRO A 60 17.29 12.82 8.03
N GLN A 61 17.51 13.63 6.98
CA GLN A 61 18.81 14.23 6.70
C GLN A 61 19.06 15.49 7.54
N THR A 62 18.00 16.25 7.80
CA THR A 62 18.08 17.53 8.53
C THR A 62 17.49 17.46 9.94
N GLY A 63 16.73 16.40 10.25
CA GLY A 63 15.94 16.29 11.47
C GLY A 63 14.72 17.23 11.51
N LYS A 64 14.46 17.98 10.42
CA LYS A 64 13.38 18.96 10.37
C LYS A 64 12.03 18.26 10.29
N GLN A 65 11.10 18.68 11.14
CA GLN A 65 9.70 18.27 11.07
C GLN A 65 8.96 19.11 10.02
N LEU A 66 8.16 18.44 9.19
CA LEU A 66 7.30 19.04 8.18
C LEU A 66 5.87 19.16 8.72
N ASN A 67 5.14 20.15 8.22
CA ASN A 67 3.76 20.35 8.61
C ASN A 67 2.85 19.34 7.88
N LEU A 68 2.30 18.37 8.62
CA LEU A 68 1.44 17.32 8.07
C LEU A 68 0.18 17.85 7.38
N SER A 69 -0.35 19.01 7.80
CA SER A 69 -1.55 19.60 7.20
C SER A 69 -1.36 20.04 5.75
N ASP A 70 -0.11 20.14 5.28
CA ASP A 70 0.23 20.56 3.92
C ASP A 70 0.14 19.39 2.91
N TYR A 71 -0.18 18.18 3.39
CA TYR A 71 -0.15 16.96 2.61
C TYR A 71 -1.45 16.16 2.68
N LEU A 72 -1.78 15.52 1.56
CA LEU A 72 -2.80 14.48 1.48
C LEU A 72 -2.14 13.09 1.45
N PRO A 73 -2.39 12.22 2.43
CA PRO A 73 -1.84 10.87 2.43
C PRO A 73 -2.51 10.02 1.35
N VAL A 74 -1.70 9.49 0.42
CA VAL A 74 -2.10 8.53 -0.62
C VAL A 74 -1.53 7.18 -0.24
N ARG A 75 -2.37 6.16 -0.12
CA ARG A 75 -2.05 4.93 0.62
C ARG A 75 -1.79 3.73 -0.29
N ALA A 76 -0.64 3.08 -0.10
CA ALA A 76 -0.35 1.72 -0.57
C ALA A 76 0.67 1.03 0.34
N ALA A 77 0.66 -0.30 0.40
CA ALA A 77 1.57 -1.09 1.21
C ALA A 77 3.05 -0.71 0.97
N GLY A 78 3.71 -0.28 2.05
CA GLY A 78 5.10 0.15 2.03
C GLY A 78 5.33 1.53 1.43
N ALA A 79 4.31 2.30 1.06
CA ALA A 79 4.44 3.68 0.59
C ALA A 79 5.49 3.81 -0.54
N ALA A 80 6.55 4.59 -0.35
CA ALA A 80 7.63 4.72 -1.33
C ALA A 80 8.35 3.38 -1.63
N PHE A 81 8.48 2.47 -0.65
CA PHE A 81 8.98 1.12 -0.89
C PHE A 81 8.13 0.36 -1.89
N GLY A 82 6.81 0.44 -1.74
CA GLY A 82 5.85 -0.28 -2.56
C GLY A 82 5.94 0.12 -4.02
N VAL A 83 5.97 1.43 -4.29
CA VAL A 83 6.08 2.00 -5.64
C VAL A 83 7.40 1.61 -6.29
N VAL A 84 8.52 1.88 -5.61
CA VAL A 84 9.85 1.60 -6.17
C VAL A 84 10.01 0.12 -6.48
N ASP A 85 9.56 -0.76 -5.58
CA ASP A 85 9.66 -2.20 -5.82
C ASP A 85 8.75 -2.63 -6.97
N ALA A 86 7.50 -2.17 -7.03
CA ALA A 86 6.60 -2.53 -8.13
C ALA A 86 7.17 -2.12 -9.49
N VAL A 87 7.71 -0.91 -9.61
CA VAL A 87 8.37 -0.44 -10.84
C VAL A 87 9.57 -1.32 -11.17
N ARG A 88 10.45 -1.57 -10.19
CA ARG A 88 11.69 -2.33 -10.42
C ARG A 88 11.47 -3.83 -10.59
N ASN A 89 10.31 -4.37 -10.22
CA ASN A 89 9.91 -5.75 -10.51
C ASN A 89 9.65 -5.96 -12.00
N VAL A 90 9.13 -4.94 -12.67
CA VAL A 90 8.83 -5.00 -14.11
C VAL A 90 9.97 -4.40 -14.95
N ARG A 91 10.64 -3.37 -14.43
CA ARG A 91 11.72 -2.63 -15.09
C ARG A 91 12.96 -2.57 -14.21
N VAL A 92 13.64 -3.71 -14.13
CA VAL A 92 14.80 -3.94 -13.23
C VAL A 92 15.94 -2.92 -13.42
N THR A 93 16.12 -2.42 -14.65
CA THR A 93 17.19 -1.47 -15.01
C THR A 93 16.95 -0.04 -14.53
N ILE A 94 15.71 0.32 -14.17
CA ILE A 94 15.38 1.65 -13.68
C ILE A 94 15.92 1.80 -12.25
N ASN A 95 16.66 2.88 -12.00
CA ASN A 95 17.20 3.14 -10.68
C ASN A 95 16.15 3.74 -9.75
N ARG A 96 16.31 3.46 -8.45
CA ARG A 96 15.46 4.02 -7.40
C ARG A 96 15.43 5.54 -7.44
N THR A 97 16.60 6.18 -7.57
CA THR A 97 16.73 7.64 -7.59
C THR A 97 15.93 8.27 -8.72
N GLU A 98 15.91 7.66 -9.91
CA GLU A 98 15.12 8.15 -11.05
C GLU A 98 13.63 8.14 -10.73
N ILE A 99 13.12 7.05 -10.15
CA ILE A 99 11.72 6.95 -9.72
C ILE A 99 11.39 8.03 -8.68
N LEU A 100 12.24 8.18 -7.66
CA LEU A 100 12.03 9.16 -6.59
C LEU A 100 12.08 10.60 -7.10
N ASN A 101 12.91 10.90 -8.09
CA ASN A 101 12.97 12.23 -8.70
C ASN A 101 11.68 12.55 -9.45
N VAL A 102 11.18 11.61 -10.27
CA VAL A 102 9.91 11.81 -10.99
C VAL A 102 8.74 12.04 -10.02
N LEU A 103 8.70 11.31 -8.89
CA LEU A 103 7.70 11.56 -7.86
C LEU A 103 7.74 13.02 -7.37
N ARG A 104 8.93 13.51 -7.00
CA ARG A 104 9.10 14.89 -6.49
C ARG A 104 8.75 15.95 -7.53
N GLU A 105 9.17 15.74 -8.77
CA GLU A 105 8.87 16.64 -9.89
C GLU A 105 7.36 16.76 -10.16
N ASN A 106 6.58 15.74 -9.79
CA ASN A 106 5.11 15.72 -9.90
C ASN A 106 4.40 16.05 -8.57
N GLY A 107 5.08 16.71 -7.62
CA GLY A 107 4.47 17.14 -6.36
C GLY A 107 4.12 16.01 -5.40
N VAL A 108 4.73 14.83 -5.59
CA VAL A 108 4.58 13.66 -4.73
C VAL A 108 5.77 13.58 -3.78
N THR A 109 5.50 13.72 -2.48
CA THR A 109 6.48 13.56 -1.40
C THR A 109 6.60 12.08 -1.04
N PRO A 110 7.73 11.42 -1.36
CA PRO A 110 7.94 10.04 -0.99
C PRO A 110 8.23 9.94 0.51
N ALA A 111 7.49 9.09 1.21
CA ALA A 111 7.78 8.76 2.60
C ALA A 111 7.68 7.25 2.85
N ASN A 112 8.34 6.80 3.92
CA ASN A 112 8.14 5.50 4.56
C ASN A 112 7.86 5.75 6.03
N HIS A 113 7.35 4.75 6.76
CA HIS A 113 7.04 4.95 8.17
C HIS A 113 7.77 4.01 9.11
N ILE A 114 7.86 4.46 10.36
CA ILE A 114 8.06 3.66 11.56
C ILE A 114 6.80 3.77 12.44
N ASP A 115 6.77 3.09 13.57
CA ASP A 115 5.74 3.33 14.59
C ASP A 115 6.34 3.70 15.96
N THR A 116 5.50 4.19 16.85
CA THR A 116 5.88 4.58 18.22
C THR A 116 6.25 3.38 19.11
N HIS A 117 5.98 2.15 18.68
CA HIS A 117 6.37 0.92 19.38
C HIS A 117 7.79 0.48 19.04
N ALA A 118 8.38 1.02 17.96
CA ALA A 118 9.78 0.85 17.66
C ALA A 118 10.63 1.37 18.84
N LYS A 119 11.61 0.56 19.27
CA LYS A 119 12.61 1.03 20.25
C LYS A 119 13.26 2.31 19.73
N GLU A 120 13.63 3.22 20.63
CA GLU A 120 14.31 4.45 20.24
C GLU A 120 15.53 4.15 19.34
N GLY A 121 15.59 4.80 18.17
CA GLY A 121 16.61 4.55 17.15
C GLY A 121 16.40 3.31 16.26
N ALA A 122 15.36 2.51 16.49
CA ALA A 122 15.00 1.39 15.62
C ALA A 122 14.17 1.88 14.41
N LEU A 123 14.61 1.52 13.22
CA LEU A 123 13.89 1.79 11.96
C LEU A 123 12.88 0.67 11.68
N THR A 124 11.96 0.43 12.62
CA THR A 124 10.99 -0.69 12.59
C THR A 124 9.55 -0.17 12.76
N GLY A 125 8.55 -1.03 12.56
CA GLY A 125 7.13 -0.68 12.73
C GLY A 125 6.29 -0.75 11.45
N CYS A 126 6.95 -0.75 10.28
CA CYS A 126 6.28 -1.00 9.01
C CYS A 126 6.13 -2.50 8.74
N GLY A 127 4.90 -3.00 8.83
CA GLY A 127 4.57 -4.41 8.54
C GLY A 127 5.01 -4.83 7.15
N GLN A 128 4.82 -3.99 6.12
CA GLN A 128 5.29 -4.33 4.77
C GLN A 128 6.83 -4.42 4.70
N ALA A 129 7.55 -3.53 5.37
CA ALA A 129 9.02 -3.61 5.40
C ALA A 129 9.50 -4.87 6.14
N LEU A 130 8.81 -5.26 7.22
CA LEU A 130 9.05 -6.53 7.92
C LEU A 130 8.86 -7.73 6.98
N LEU A 131 7.73 -7.81 6.27
CA LEU A 131 7.47 -8.90 5.31
C LEU A 131 8.56 -8.99 4.22
N ARG A 132 9.12 -7.85 3.82
CA ARG A 132 10.24 -7.78 2.86
C ARG A 132 11.60 -8.14 3.45
N SER A 133 11.68 -8.34 4.76
CA SER A 133 12.86 -8.86 5.45
C SER A 133 12.79 -10.36 5.74
N LEU A 134 11.59 -10.97 5.59
CA LEU A 134 11.39 -12.37 5.89
C LEU A 134 11.91 -13.29 4.76
N PRO A 135 12.19 -14.56 5.08
CA PRO A 135 12.22 -15.63 4.09
C PRO A 135 10.97 -15.58 3.19
N GLU A 136 11.06 -16.15 1.99
CA GLU A 136 9.99 -16.10 0.97
C GLU A 136 9.68 -14.71 0.36
N SER A 137 10.32 -13.60 0.78
CA SER A 137 10.13 -12.28 0.14
C SER A 137 10.27 -12.33 -1.38
N GLY A 138 11.23 -13.09 -1.91
CA GLY A 138 11.42 -13.26 -3.36
C GLY A 138 10.23 -13.93 -4.04
N SER A 139 9.65 -14.94 -3.39
CA SER A 139 8.54 -15.72 -3.93
C SER A 139 7.19 -15.01 -3.79
N VAL A 140 7.04 -14.11 -2.81
CA VAL A 140 5.79 -13.36 -2.60
C VAL A 140 5.80 -12.02 -3.34
N PHE A 141 6.93 -11.30 -3.32
CA PHE A 141 7.04 -9.91 -3.76
C PHE A 141 8.04 -9.69 -4.91
N ASP A 142 8.53 -10.76 -5.54
CA ASP A 142 9.50 -10.77 -6.66
C ASP A 142 10.86 -10.12 -6.36
N ARG A 143 11.20 -9.99 -5.07
CA ARG A 143 12.44 -9.31 -4.63
C ARG A 143 13.01 -9.98 -3.40
N SER A 144 14.32 -10.18 -3.40
CA SER A 144 15.06 -10.74 -2.28
C SER A 144 14.81 -10.01 -0.98
N ALA A 145 14.92 -10.76 0.11
CA ALA A 145 14.79 -10.22 1.46
C ALA A 145 15.91 -9.20 1.73
N VAL A 146 15.56 -8.11 2.42
CA VAL A 146 16.51 -7.09 2.88
C VAL A 146 16.16 -6.73 4.31
N PRO A 147 17.13 -6.65 5.25
CA PRO A 147 16.86 -6.21 6.62
C PRO A 147 16.12 -4.87 6.66
N VAL A 148 15.14 -4.73 7.56
CA VAL A 148 14.27 -3.54 7.65
C VAL A 148 15.10 -2.27 7.82
N SER A 149 16.10 -2.29 8.71
CA SER A 149 16.96 -1.13 9.00
C SER A 149 17.82 -0.70 7.81
N GLU A 150 18.41 -1.65 7.11
CA GLU A 150 19.17 -1.39 5.87
C GLU A 150 18.26 -0.80 4.80
N ARG A 151 17.06 -1.37 4.65
CA ARG A 151 16.07 -0.92 3.68
C ARG A 151 15.63 0.52 3.94
N MET A 152 15.22 0.83 5.18
CA MET A 152 14.82 2.17 5.61
C MET A 152 15.95 3.16 5.38
N ARG A 153 17.15 2.90 5.91
CA ARG A 153 18.31 3.80 5.77
C ARG A 153 18.62 4.10 4.31
N SER A 154 18.63 3.09 3.44
CA SER A 154 18.94 3.26 2.01
C SER A 154 17.92 4.14 1.24
N PHE A 155 16.70 4.31 1.76
CA PHE A 155 15.71 5.23 1.19
C PHE A 155 15.85 6.62 1.79
N GLU A 156 16.12 6.73 3.09
CA GLU A 156 16.37 8.01 3.77
C GLU A 156 17.61 8.73 3.22
N GLU A 157 18.66 7.97 2.90
CA GLU A 157 19.86 8.48 2.19
C GLU A 157 19.53 9.09 0.82
N GLN A 158 18.41 8.69 0.20
CA GLN A 158 17.92 9.22 -1.08
C GLN A 158 16.83 10.27 -0.90
N GLY A 159 16.68 10.84 0.30
CA GLY A 159 15.74 11.92 0.60
C GLY A 159 14.29 11.48 0.70
N VAL A 160 14.02 10.22 1.06
CA VAL A 160 12.67 9.77 1.41
C VAL A 160 12.40 10.12 2.87
N TYR A 161 11.25 10.77 3.11
CA TYR A 161 10.87 11.23 4.44
C TYR A 161 10.46 10.07 5.36
N ARG A 162 10.53 10.30 6.67
CA ARG A 162 10.07 9.36 7.69
C ARG A 162 8.76 9.84 8.30
N MET A 163 7.71 9.04 8.19
CA MET A 163 6.49 9.18 8.97
C MET A 163 6.60 8.41 10.28
N VAL A 164 5.97 8.92 11.34
CA VAL A 164 5.79 8.19 12.60
C VAL A 164 4.30 7.90 12.76
N LEU A 165 3.97 6.62 12.95
CA LEU A 165 2.61 6.17 13.21
C LEU A 165 2.42 5.86 14.70
N GLU A 166 1.28 6.26 15.24
CA GLU A 166 0.93 6.03 16.65
C GLU A 166 -0.22 5.03 16.80
N GLY A 167 -0.09 4.16 17.80
CA GLY A 167 -1.13 3.23 18.25
C GLY A 167 -1.01 1.81 17.71
N ASP A 168 -1.97 0.98 18.13
CA ASP A 168 -2.08 -0.42 17.73
C ASP A 168 -2.88 -0.59 16.44
N HIS A 169 -2.55 -1.62 15.67
CA HIS A 169 -3.35 -2.03 14.52
C HIS A 169 -4.72 -2.55 14.97
N THR A 170 -5.77 -2.01 14.37
CA THR A 170 -7.15 -2.39 14.64
C THR A 170 -7.97 -2.62 13.37
N ALA A 171 -7.31 -2.66 12.20
CA ALA A 171 -7.96 -2.80 10.92
C ALA A 171 -8.88 -4.04 10.85
N GLU A 172 -10.16 -3.83 10.50
CA GLU A 172 -11.14 -4.91 10.33
C GLU A 172 -11.46 -5.23 8.86
N GLY A 173 -10.89 -4.49 7.93
CA GLY A 173 -11.13 -4.72 6.49
C GLY A 173 -10.15 -3.99 5.60
N PHE A 174 -10.39 -4.11 4.29
CA PHE A 174 -9.55 -3.53 3.25
C PHE A 174 -10.39 -2.85 2.17
N PHE A 175 -10.07 -1.59 1.91
CA PHE A 175 -10.75 -0.74 0.93
C PHE A 175 -9.82 -0.42 -0.25
N VAL A 176 -10.34 -0.56 -1.46
CA VAL A 176 -9.64 -0.17 -2.69
C VAL A 176 -10.39 0.99 -3.33
N ASN A 177 -9.70 2.12 -3.42
CA ASN A 177 -10.19 3.36 -4.01
C ASN A 177 -9.69 3.50 -5.47
N PRO A 178 -10.55 3.36 -6.48
CA PRO A 178 -10.15 3.55 -7.88
C PRO A 178 -10.29 5.00 -8.37
N LEU A 179 -10.73 5.94 -7.53
CA LEU A 179 -10.83 7.34 -7.91
C LEU A 179 -9.45 8.00 -7.88
N SER A 180 -9.12 8.71 -8.96
CA SER A 180 -7.83 9.38 -9.12
C SER A 180 -7.86 10.83 -8.68
N ASP A 181 -9.05 11.37 -8.40
CA ASP A 181 -9.31 12.74 -7.97
C ASP A 181 -9.70 12.83 -6.49
N ARG A 182 -9.69 11.70 -5.77
CA ARG A 182 -10.11 11.63 -4.37
C ARG A 182 -9.26 10.66 -3.56
N VAL A 183 -9.05 11.00 -2.30
CA VAL A 183 -8.44 10.13 -1.28
C VAL A 183 -9.43 9.87 -0.16
N LEU A 184 -9.19 8.77 0.56
CA LEU A 184 -9.81 8.58 1.86
C LEU A 184 -9.32 9.65 2.83
N LYS A 185 -10.22 10.50 3.33
CA LYS A 185 -9.86 11.61 4.20
C LYS A 185 -9.44 11.06 5.58
N PRO A 186 -8.17 11.15 6.02
CA PRO A 186 -7.68 10.47 7.23
C PRO A 186 -8.40 10.84 8.53
N ASP A 187 -9.03 12.02 8.58
CA ASP A 187 -9.75 12.56 9.73
C ASP A 187 -11.27 12.50 9.59
N SER A 188 -11.81 11.95 8.49
CA SER A 188 -13.26 11.71 8.37
C SER A 188 -13.74 10.73 9.44
N GLU A 189 -15.00 10.82 9.86
CA GLU A 189 -15.61 9.81 10.75
C GLU A 189 -15.51 8.39 10.18
N ALA A 190 -15.35 8.28 8.85
CA ALA A 190 -15.10 7.04 8.16
C ALA A 190 -13.62 6.61 8.18
N ALA A 191 -12.64 7.51 8.14
CA ALA A 191 -11.21 7.14 8.34
C ALA A 191 -10.77 7.07 9.81
N LYS A 192 -11.57 7.59 10.75
CA LYS A 192 -11.54 7.21 12.16
C LYS A 192 -11.87 5.72 12.37
N GLN A 193 -12.32 5.03 11.33
CA GLN A 193 -12.59 3.61 11.31
C GLN A 193 -11.35 2.89 10.78
N SER A 194 -10.94 1.87 11.51
CA SER A 194 -9.69 1.18 11.27
C SER A 194 -9.85 0.21 10.09
N PHE A 195 -9.35 0.58 8.91
CA PHE A 195 -9.22 -0.33 7.76
C PHE A 195 -8.00 0.01 6.92
N TYR A 196 -7.42 -1.03 6.34
CA TYR A 196 -6.37 -0.87 5.34
C TYR A 196 -6.94 -0.26 4.06
N SER A 197 -6.14 0.54 3.34
CA SER A 197 -6.59 1.19 2.12
C SER A 197 -5.54 1.27 1.02
N LEU A 198 -6.00 1.10 -0.22
CA LEU A 198 -5.22 1.29 -1.44
C LEU A 198 -5.86 2.34 -2.35
N ASP A 199 -5.15 3.45 -2.59
CA ASP A 199 -5.57 4.51 -3.52
C ASP A 199 -5.19 4.19 -4.98
N LEU A 200 -5.70 3.07 -5.49
CA LEU A 200 -5.39 2.54 -6.81
C LEU A 200 -5.57 3.56 -7.95
N GLY A 201 -6.60 4.42 -7.85
CA GLY A 201 -6.86 5.49 -8.81
C GLY A 201 -5.68 6.46 -8.94
N ILE A 202 -5.15 6.92 -7.81
CA ILE A 202 -4.03 7.87 -7.76
C ILE A 202 -2.72 7.17 -8.13
N TYR A 203 -2.51 5.94 -7.67
CA TYR A 203 -1.32 5.18 -8.04
C TYR A 203 -1.25 4.92 -9.55
N ARG A 204 -2.39 4.77 -10.24
CA ARG A 204 -2.39 4.70 -11.70
C ARG A 204 -1.78 5.94 -12.33
N ASP A 205 -2.17 7.13 -11.89
CA ASP A 205 -1.64 8.38 -12.43
C ASP A 205 -0.15 8.53 -12.09
N ILE A 206 0.25 8.21 -10.85
CA ILE A 206 1.65 8.19 -10.42
C ILE A 206 2.50 7.27 -11.31
N ILE A 207 2.05 6.03 -11.56
CA ILE A 207 2.80 5.09 -12.40
C ILE A 207 2.86 5.57 -13.86
N ARG A 208 1.82 6.26 -14.37
CA ARG A 208 1.85 6.86 -15.71
C ARG A 208 2.81 8.06 -15.80
N TRP A 209 2.93 8.87 -14.75
CA TRP A 209 3.93 9.95 -14.70
C TRP A 209 5.35 9.38 -14.74
N ILE A 210 5.60 8.34 -13.94
CA ILE A 210 6.86 7.59 -13.98
C ILE A 210 7.09 7.00 -15.39
N GLY A 211 6.06 6.44 -16.02
CA GLY A 211 6.13 5.87 -17.37
C GLY A 211 6.47 6.90 -18.44
N GLY A 212 5.87 8.09 -18.38
CA GLY A 212 6.17 9.19 -19.29
C GLY A 212 7.61 9.68 -19.15
N ALA A 213 8.08 9.86 -17.91
CA ALA A 213 9.44 10.35 -17.65
C ALA A 213 10.52 9.30 -17.93
N LEU A 214 10.26 8.03 -17.64
CA LEU A 214 11.23 6.92 -17.76
C LEU A 214 10.99 6.04 -19.01
N SER A 215 10.17 6.52 -19.94
CA SER A 215 9.92 5.90 -21.25
C SER A 215 9.46 4.44 -21.18
N PHE A 216 8.39 4.17 -20.42
CA PHE A 216 7.66 2.91 -20.51
C PHE A 216 6.17 3.13 -20.82
N GLY A 217 5.61 2.26 -21.67
CA GLY A 217 4.24 2.37 -22.17
C GLY A 217 3.18 1.86 -21.18
N ASP A 218 1.91 2.02 -21.56
CA ASP A 218 0.75 1.71 -20.72
C ASP A 218 0.65 0.21 -20.32
N GLU A 219 1.14 -0.71 -21.15
CA GLU A 219 1.20 -2.14 -20.82
C GLU A 219 2.12 -2.40 -19.63
N VAL A 220 3.31 -1.78 -19.63
CA VAL A 220 4.27 -1.86 -18.52
C VAL A 220 3.69 -1.18 -17.28
N ALA A 221 3.06 -0.01 -17.45
CA ALA A 221 2.39 0.69 -16.35
C ALA A 221 1.30 -0.18 -15.70
N THR A 222 0.51 -0.89 -16.52
CA THR A 222 -0.53 -1.81 -16.04
C THR A 222 0.09 -2.97 -15.26
N SER A 223 1.15 -3.61 -15.80
CA SER A 223 1.85 -4.68 -15.08
C SER A 223 2.42 -4.21 -13.73
N ILE A 224 2.97 -3.00 -13.66
CA ILE A 224 3.46 -2.39 -12.40
C ILE A 224 2.30 -2.22 -11.41
N LEU A 225 1.13 -1.76 -11.85
CA LEU A 225 -0.05 -1.61 -11.00
C LEU A 225 -0.57 -2.96 -10.50
N VAL A 226 -0.52 -4.01 -11.31
CA VAL A 226 -0.83 -5.39 -10.88
C VAL A 226 0.12 -5.81 -9.76
N LYS A 227 1.43 -5.59 -9.91
CA LYS A 227 2.42 -5.92 -8.85
C LYS A 227 2.18 -5.12 -7.57
N LEU A 228 1.92 -3.82 -7.67
CA LEU A 228 1.61 -2.97 -6.51
C LEU A 228 0.34 -3.46 -5.80
N THR A 229 -0.71 -3.74 -6.55
CA THR A 229 -2.01 -4.20 -6.02
C THR A 229 -1.88 -5.57 -5.35
N ARG A 230 -1.19 -6.52 -5.98
CA ARG A 230 -0.91 -7.84 -5.40
C ARG A 230 -0.11 -7.72 -4.10
N ASN A 231 0.92 -6.86 -4.07
CA ASN A 231 1.71 -6.64 -2.87
C ASN A 231 0.86 -6.09 -1.71
N ASN A 232 -0.13 -5.23 -2.01
CA ASN A 232 -1.09 -4.76 -1.01
C ASN A 232 -1.98 -5.89 -0.50
N LEU A 233 -2.58 -6.68 -1.40
CA LEU A 233 -3.42 -7.81 -1.03
C LEU A 233 -2.66 -8.83 -0.17
N ALA A 234 -1.42 -9.13 -0.54
CA ALA A 234 -0.53 -10.01 0.23
C ALA A 234 -0.24 -9.45 1.63
N ALA A 235 0.13 -8.16 1.71
CA ALA A 235 0.42 -7.51 2.98
C ALA A 235 -0.79 -7.55 3.93
N VAL A 236 -1.97 -7.18 3.43
CA VAL A 236 -3.22 -7.21 4.19
C VAL A 236 -3.53 -8.60 4.69
N PHE A 237 -3.49 -9.61 3.81
CA PHE A 237 -3.80 -10.98 4.17
C PHE A 237 -2.83 -11.52 5.24
N ILE A 238 -1.52 -11.33 5.03
CA ILE A 238 -0.48 -11.85 5.92
C ILE A 238 -0.50 -11.14 7.28
N LEU A 239 -0.57 -9.80 7.28
CA LEU A 239 -0.49 -9.01 8.51
C LEU A 239 -1.74 -9.19 9.38
N SER A 240 -2.92 -9.34 8.76
CA SER A 240 -4.16 -9.67 9.46
C SER A 240 -4.26 -11.13 9.91
N GLY A 241 -3.26 -11.97 9.61
CA GLY A 241 -3.33 -13.40 9.93
C GLY A 241 -4.44 -14.15 9.18
N GLY A 242 -4.82 -13.66 7.99
CA GLY A 242 -5.93 -14.19 7.19
C GLY A 242 -7.32 -13.80 7.71
N ALA A 243 -7.41 -12.87 8.67
CA ALA A 243 -8.70 -12.35 9.14
C ALA A 243 -9.37 -11.46 8.07
N ILE A 244 -8.57 -10.72 7.29
CA ILE A 244 -9.05 -9.92 6.17
C ILE A 244 -8.78 -10.70 4.88
N ASN A 245 -9.86 -11.16 4.26
CA ASN A 245 -9.86 -11.91 2.99
C ASN A 245 -10.98 -11.42 2.04
N GLU A 246 -11.36 -10.15 2.16
CA GLU A 246 -12.25 -9.46 1.22
C GLU A 246 -11.66 -8.07 0.94
N ALA A 247 -11.62 -7.68 -0.33
CA ALA A 247 -11.25 -6.35 -0.76
C ALA A 247 -12.52 -5.65 -1.24
N VAL A 248 -12.90 -4.57 -0.57
CA VAL A 248 -14.04 -3.76 -0.99
C VAL A 248 -13.58 -2.80 -2.06
N TYR A 249 -14.17 -2.92 -3.25
CA TYR A 249 -13.87 -2.09 -4.42
C TYR A 249 -15.09 -1.23 -4.76
N VAL A 250 -14.92 0.08 -4.81
CA VAL A 250 -16.01 1.00 -5.19
C VAL A 250 -16.03 1.17 -6.71
N GLU A 251 -17.08 0.70 -7.36
CA GLU A 251 -17.25 0.83 -8.81
C GLU A 251 -17.37 2.30 -9.23
N ARG A 252 -16.61 2.67 -10.25
CA ARG A 252 -16.63 4.01 -10.85
C ARG A 252 -17.86 4.24 -11.73
N ASN A 253 -18.45 3.16 -12.24
CA ASN A 253 -19.55 3.20 -13.22
C ASN A 253 -19.19 4.03 -14.47
N ASP A 254 -17.91 4.07 -14.85
CA ASP A 254 -17.39 4.74 -16.04
C ASP A 254 -16.55 3.78 -16.91
N ASN A 255 -16.10 4.26 -18.08
CA ASN A 255 -15.33 3.45 -19.02
C ASN A 255 -13.93 3.03 -18.50
N GLN A 256 -13.47 3.57 -17.37
CA GLN A 256 -12.18 3.18 -16.76
C GLN A 256 -12.36 2.01 -15.78
N ASP A 257 -13.58 1.70 -15.34
CA ASP A 257 -13.88 0.67 -14.35
C ASP A 257 -13.33 -0.71 -14.75
N ALA A 258 -13.46 -1.06 -16.04
CA ALA A 258 -12.92 -2.30 -16.60
C ALA A 258 -11.38 -2.42 -16.42
N ILE A 259 -10.65 -1.31 -16.48
CA ILE A 259 -9.18 -1.30 -16.30
C ILE A 259 -8.84 -1.60 -14.84
N TYR A 260 -9.46 -0.89 -13.90
CA TYR A 260 -9.20 -1.05 -12.48
C TYR A 260 -9.65 -2.42 -11.95
N SER A 261 -10.83 -2.87 -12.38
CA SER A 261 -11.33 -4.22 -12.09
C SER A 261 -10.39 -5.28 -12.67
N GLY A 262 -9.91 -5.11 -13.91
CA GLY A 262 -8.91 -6.00 -14.51
C GLY A 262 -7.63 -6.11 -13.69
N ILE A 263 -7.05 -4.97 -13.27
CA ILE A 263 -5.85 -4.93 -12.41
C ILE A 263 -6.08 -5.70 -11.09
N LEU A 264 -7.23 -5.50 -10.45
CA LEU A 264 -7.54 -6.18 -9.18
C LEU A 264 -7.69 -7.69 -9.35
N HIS A 265 -8.39 -8.14 -10.39
CA HIS A 265 -8.59 -9.56 -10.65
C HIS A 265 -7.28 -10.26 -11.01
N GLU A 266 -6.43 -9.64 -11.83
CA GLU A 266 -5.11 -10.16 -12.18
C GLU A 266 -4.20 -10.22 -10.95
N ALA A 267 -4.18 -9.16 -10.13
CA ALA A 267 -3.43 -9.14 -8.88
C ALA A 267 -3.89 -10.23 -7.89
N MET A 268 -5.20 -10.48 -7.82
CA MET A 268 -5.77 -11.55 -7.00
C MET A 268 -5.40 -12.94 -7.53
N ALA A 269 -5.38 -13.13 -8.85
CA ALA A 269 -4.94 -14.37 -9.46
C ALA A 269 -3.46 -14.65 -9.14
N GLU A 270 -2.57 -13.67 -9.35
CA GLU A 270 -1.16 -13.78 -8.98
C GLU A 270 -0.95 -14.08 -7.49
N LEU A 271 -1.75 -13.48 -6.62
CA LEU A 271 -1.69 -13.74 -5.18
C LEU A 271 -1.98 -15.22 -4.90
N LYS A 272 -3.05 -15.77 -5.48
CA LYS A 272 -3.49 -17.15 -5.23
C LYS A 272 -2.50 -18.18 -5.74
N GLU A 273 -1.84 -17.92 -6.87
CA GLU A 273 -0.76 -18.77 -7.39
C GLU A 273 0.43 -18.87 -6.43
N ARG A 274 0.62 -17.87 -5.57
CA ARG A 274 1.72 -17.79 -4.60
C ARG A 274 1.35 -18.35 -3.22
N GLY A 275 0.21 -19.04 -3.11
CA GLY A 275 -0.36 -19.45 -1.83
C GLY A 275 0.63 -20.17 -0.90
N LYS A 276 1.44 -21.10 -1.42
CA LYS A 276 2.45 -21.80 -0.61
C LYS A 276 3.47 -20.84 0.03
N ALA A 277 3.97 -19.87 -0.73
CA ALA A 277 4.95 -18.90 -0.23
C ALA A 277 4.32 -17.93 0.79
N ILE A 278 3.07 -17.53 0.56
CA ILE A 278 2.31 -16.68 1.48
C ILE A 278 2.11 -17.37 2.83
N LEU A 279 1.68 -18.63 2.83
CA LEU A 279 1.47 -19.40 4.07
C LEU A 279 2.78 -19.61 4.84
N SER A 280 3.85 -19.95 4.12
CA SER A 280 5.19 -20.07 4.71
C SER A 280 5.65 -18.75 5.35
N MET A 281 5.43 -17.62 4.68
CA MET A 281 5.78 -16.30 5.23
C MET A 281 4.97 -15.96 6.49
N MET A 282 3.68 -16.32 6.54
CA MET A 282 2.85 -16.14 7.74
C MET A 282 3.39 -16.93 8.93
N GLU A 283 3.86 -18.15 8.69
CA GLU A 283 4.49 -18.98 9.73
C GLU A 283 5.80 -18.38 10.22
N SER A 284 6.66 -17.97 9.29
CA SER A 284 7.94 -17.30 9.60
C SER A 284 7.71 -16.06 10.46
N ARG A 285 6.69 -15.26 10.12
CA ARG A 285 6.28 -14.09 10.92
C ARG A 285 5.81 -14.46 12.32
N SER A 286 5.03 -15.54 12.47
CA SER A 286 4.47 -15.93 13.77
C SER A 286 5.50 -16.49 14.77
N LYS A 287 6.69 -16.86 14.27
CA LYS A 287 7.77 -17.47 15.06
C LYS A 287 8.90 -16.49 15.41
N GLY A 288 8.92 -15.30 14.80
CA GLY A 288 9.89 -14.23 15.03
C GLY A 288 9.29 -13.07 15.79
#